data_AF-A0A417XYW4-F1
#
_entry.id   AF-A0A417XYW4-F1
#
_cell.length_a   1.000
_cell.length_b   1.000
_cell.length_c   1.000
_cell.angle_alpha   90.00
_cell.angle_beta   90.00
_cell.angle_gamma   90.00
#
_symmetry.space_group_name_H-M   'P 1'
#
loop_
_entity.id
_entity.type
_entity.pdbx_description
1 polymer ?
#
loop_
_entity_poly.entity_id
_entity_poly.type
_entity_poly.pdbx_seq_one_letter_code
_entity_poly.pdbx_strand_id
1 'polypeptide(L)'
;MTDDLTRQLSDLVDDAVPAETPPFGGVIERRRRRRNTRLAVGAAAIAVAAVAIGVPAVLANGPDPGPGPDPGPATQSPTGTTTTGRPDPTYDWTDSPSPIVIRLPGRDVEVAPWTSCWTGPPDDKGISSGICADGSPAKISELPDIGVADGVDFWFGRPGWSFDATFIPIGDDCPRQTTVPTSAGGEQWFHIDPADAEGRYRVDVFGRGPEGDVVTSFVWTTAADGPLDAPRATIALVTDADGDDLMSYGLEVAVQDLAEQPKTASIEVTATAANGRSMTLTAPRANRQADCFARGSLFFQDNEPSAVADLGPAPFSYEVVLTLDGTEYVGTAVWPRDETQHEAPYTVLTFDPPLPGAELD
;
A
#
# COMPACT_ATOMS: atom_id res chain seq x y z
N MET A 1 -16.30 32.09 -26.00
CA MET A 1 -16.54 30.64 -25.86
C MET A 1 -15.79 29.84 -26.93
N THR A 2 -15.62 30.36 -28.14
CA THR A 2 -14.84 29.72 -29.23
C THR A 2 -13.32 29.70 -29.02
N ASP A 3 -12.75 30.72 -28.35
CA ASP A 3 -11.29 30.82 -28.19
C ASP A 3 -10.72 29.87 -27.13
N ASP A 4 -11.52 29.47 -26.14
CA ASP A 4 -11.11 28.53 -25.10
C ASP A 4 -11.08 27.09 -25.63
N LEU A 5 -12.08 26.73 -26.44
CA LEU A 5 -12.13 25.41 -27.10
C LEU A 5 -11.02 25.26 -28.14
N THR A 6 -10.73 26.33 -28.90
CA THR A 6 -9.66 26.31 -29.91
C THR A 6 -8.28 26.19 -29.26
N ARG A 7 -8.07 26.84 -28.10
CA ARG A 7 -6.84 26.70 -27.30
C ARG A 7 -6.71 25.29 -26.71
N GLN A 8 -7.79 24.73 -26.14
CA GLN A 8 -7.78 23.35 -25.63
C GLN A 8 -7.51 22.31 -26.72
N LEU A 9 -8.07 22.50 -27.92
CA LEU A 9 -7.81 21.63 -29.08
C LEU A 9 -6.38 21.77 -29.61
N SER A 10 -5.83 22.99 -29.65
CA SER A 10 -4.43 23.20 -30.04
C SER A 10 -3.48 22.54 -29.04
N ASP A 11 -3.72 22.72 -27.73
CA ASP A 11 -2.92 22.13 -26.67
C ASP A 11 -2.96 20.58 -26.73
N LEU A 12 -4.11 19.99 -27.06
CA LEU A 12 -4.27 18.55 -27.25
C LEU A 12 -3.53 18.03 -28.51
N VAL A 13 -3.55 18.78 -29.61
CA VAL A 13 -2.88 18.40 -30.86
C VAL A 13 -1.36 18.52 -30.71
N ASP A 14 -0.86 19.59 -30.08
CA ASP A 14 0.57 19.78 -29.80
C ASP A 14 1.11 18.75 -28.79
N ASP A 15 0.27 18.29 -27.86
CA ASP A 15 0.61 17.20 -26.94
C ASP A 15 0.65 15.82 -27.61
N ALA A 16 -0.21 15.59 -28.61
CA ALA A 16 -0.30 14.32 -29.34
C ALA A 16 0.80 14.17 -30.41
N VAL A 17 1.24 15.28 -31.01
CA VAL A 17 2.25 15.29 -32.07
C VAL A 17 3.25 16.43 -31.82
N PRO A 18 4.16 16.27 -30.85
CA PRO A 18 5.12 17.33 -30.56
C PRO A 18 6.07 17.53 -31.75
N ALA A 19 6.31 18.80 -32.10
CA ALA A 19 7.18 19.17 -33.22
C ALA A 19 8.63 18.66 -33.08
N GLU A 20 9.05 18.35 -31.84
CA GLU A 20 10.33 17.75 -31.52
C GLU A 20 10.13 16.62 -30.50
N THR A 21 10.90 15.54 -30.62
CA THR A 21 10.85 14.43 -29.66
C THR A 21 11.30 14.92 -28.28
N PRO A 22 10.44 14.88 -27.24
CA PRO A 22 10.80 15.42 -25.95
C PRO A 22 11.94 14.62 -25.31
N PRO A 23 12.84 15.26 -24.56
CA PRO A 23 13.84 14.54 -23.77
C PRO A 23 13.14 13.62 -22.77
N PHE A 24 13.77 12.49 -22.44
CA PHE A 24 13.20 11.45 -21.58
C PHE A 24 12.62 11.98 -20.26
N GLY A 25 13.23 13.01 -19.66
CA GLY A 25 12.69 13.70 -18.47
C GLY A 25 11.31 14.34 -18.68
N GLY A 26 11.05 14.92 -19.85
CA GLY A 26 9.75 15.48 -20.20
C GLY A 26 8.66 14.42 -20.42
N VAL A 27 9.05 13.19 -20.77
CA VAL A 27 8.13 12.04 -20.88
C VAL A 27 7.68 11.60 -19.48
N ILE A 28 8.62 11.51 -18.52
CA ILE A 28 8.33 11.18 -17.11
C ILE A 28 7.43 12.24 -16.47
N GLU A 29 7.70 13.52 -16.71
CA GLU A 29 6.93 14.63 -16.14
C GLU A 29 5.50 14.72 -16.72
N ARG A 30 5.34 14.47 -18.03
CA ARG A 30 4.00 14.30 -18.63
C ARG A 30 3.24 13.11 -18.04
N ARG A 31 3.92 11.99 -17.79
CA ARG A 31 3.30 10.80 -17.19
C ARG A 31 2.81 11.07 -15.77
N ARG A 32 3.61 11.78 -14.95
CA ARG A 32 3.19 12.25 -13.61
C ARG A 32 2.01 13.22 -13.70
N ARG A 33 2.02 14.18 -14.64
CA ARG A 33 0.93 15.15 -14.81
C ARG A 33 -0.39 14.45 -15.17
N ARG A 34 -0.37 13.50 -16.11
CA ARG A 34 -1.55 12.70 -16.49
C ARG A 34 -2.09 11.84 -15.36
N ARG A 35 -1.21 11.23 -14.55
CA ARG A 35 -1.59 10.47 -13.35
C ARG A 35 -2.33 11.37 -12.35
N ASN A 36 -1.83 12.59 -12.12
CA ASN A 36 -2.46 13.54 -11.21
C ASN A 36 -3.80 14.10 -11.77
N THR A 37 -3.94 14.25 -13.09
CA THR A 37 -5.21 14.67 -13.70
C THR A 37 -6.29 13.58 -13.63
N ARG A 38 -5.94 12.29 -13.77
CA ARG A 38 -6.90 11.17 -13.64
C ARG A 38 -7.43 11.03 -12.21
N LEU A 39 -6.59 11.26 -11.19
CA LEU A 39 -7.01 11.28 -9.78
C LEU A 39 -8.00 12.42 -9.48
N ALA A 40 -7.85 13.59 -10.10
CA ALA A 40 -8.75 14.72 -9.91
C ALA A 40 -10.15 14.52 -10.54
N VAL A 41 -10.26 13.70 -11.59
CA VAL A 41 -11.55 13.45 -12.28
C VAL A 41 -12.34 12.30 -11.61
N GLY A 42 -11.66 11.35 -10.96
CA GLY A 42 -12.31 10.23 -10.26
C GLY A 42 -13.10 10.61 -8.99
N ALA A 43 -12.84 11.78 -8.41
CA ALA A 43 -13.47 12.23 -7.17
C ALA A 43 -14.92 12.79 -7.34
N ALA A 44 -15.44 12.87 -8.58
CA ALA A 44 -16.68 13.61 -8.86
C ALA A 44 -17.92 12.76 -9.22
N ALA A 45 -17.91 11.43 -9.04
CA ALA A 45 -19.07 10.60 -9.41
C ALA A 45 -19.43 9.54 -8.36
N ILE A 46 -20.10 9.96 -7.29
CA ILE A 46 -20.95 9.07 -6.48
C ILE A 46 -22.39 9.56 -6.62
N ALA A 47 -23.15 8.91 -7.51
CA ALA A 47 -24.60 9.06 -7.58
C ALA A 47 -25.25 7.79 -7.01
N VAL A 48 -26.04 8.02 -5.96
CA VAL A 48 -26.82 7.05 -5.18
C VAL A 48 -27.83 6.31 -6.06
N ALA A 49 -27.83 4.98 -6.02
CA ALA A 49 -28.94 4.15 -6.48
C ALA A 49 -29.34 3.14 -5.40
N ALA A 50 -30.39 3.49 -4.65
CA ALA A 50 -31.09 2.58 -3.77
C ALA A 50 -31.96 1.63 -4.61
N VAL A 51 -31.70 0.32 -4.52
CA VAL A 51 -32.59 -0.71 -5.08
C VAL A 51 -33.14 -1.54 -3.93
N ALA A 52 -34.44 -1.39 -3.71
CA ALA A 52 -35.24 -2.23 -2.83
C ALA A 52 -35.41 -3.62 -3.45
N ILE A 53 -34.90 -4.66 -2.79
CA ILE A 53 -35.17 -6.05 -3.15
C ILE A 53 -36.09 -6.65 -2.07
N GLY A 54 -37.30 -6.98 -2.50
CA GLY A 54 -38.31 -7.65 -1.68
C GLY A 54 -37.95 -9.11 -1.41
N VAL A 55 -38.21 -9.53 -0.18
CA VAL A 55 -38.07 -10.91 0.31
C VAL A 55 -39.34 -11.70 0.01
N PRO A 56 -39.29 -12.86 -0.66
CA PRO A 56 -40.30 -13.88 -0.49
C PRO A 56 -39.89 -14.86 0.61
N ALA A 57 -40.75 -14.98 1.62
CA ALA A 57 -40.64 -15.99 2.67
C ALA A 57 -40.87 -17.39 2.10
N VAL A 58 -39.86 -18.25 2.16
CA VAL A 58 -39.99 -19.70 1.97
C VAL A 58 -39.91 -20.36 3.34
N LEU A 59 -41.03 -20.93 3.78
CA LEU A 59 -41.14 -21.77 4.97
C LEU A 59 -40.50 -23.13 4.67
N ALA A 60 -39.36 -23.42 5.29
CA ALA A 60 -38.77 -24.76 5.34
C ALA A 60 -38.78 -25.27 6.79
N ASN A 61 -39.61 -26.28 7.05
CA ASN A 61 -39.58 -27.08 8.27
C ASN A 61 -38.32 -27.96 8.26
N GLY A 62 -37.36 -27.65 9.12
CA GLY A 62 -36.19 -28.48 9.43
C GLY A 62 -36.29 -29.04 10.86
N PRO A 63 -35.83 -30.28 11.11
CA PRO A 63 -35.98 -30.98 12.39
C PRO A 63 -35.01 -30.48 13.47
N ASP A 64 -35.42 -30.67 14.74
CA ASP A 64 -34.75 -30.33 16.00
C ASP A 64 -33.21 -30.44 15.99
N PRO A 65 -32.49 -29.38 16.39
CA PRO A 65 -31.08 -29.48 16.77
C PRO A 65 -30.96 -29.95 18.22
N GLY A 66 -30.22 -31.03 18.43
CA GLY A 66 -29.82 -31.52 19.74
C GLY A 66 -28.98 -30.51 20.54
N PRO A 67 -28.77 -30.75 21.85
CA PRO A 67 -28.13 -29.80 22.75
C PRO A 67 -26.67 -29.54 22.33
N GLY A 68 -26.38 -28.29 21.97
CA GLY A 68 -25.03 -27.82 21.67
C GLY A 68 -24.14 -27.76 22.91
N PRO A 69 -22.81 -27.89 22.74
CA PRO A 69 -21.84 -27.85 23.82
C PRO A 69 -21.72 -26.44 24.45
N ASP A 70 -21.41 -26.42 25.74
CA ASP A 70 -21.23 -25.23 26.57
C ASP A 70 -20.33 -24.16 25.93
N PRO A 71 -20.66 -22.86 26.07
CA PRO A 71 -19.77 -21.78 25.67
C PRO A 71 -18.51 -21.81 26.53
N GLY A 72 -17.37 -22.08 25.89
CA GLY A 72 -16.06 -21.94 26.50
C GLY A 72 -15.82 -20.49 26.98
N PRO A 73 -14.94 -20.31 27.98
CA PRO A 73 -14.69 -19.00 28.57
C PRO A 73 -14.21 -18.02 27.51
N ALA A 74 -14.88 -16.87 27.43
CA ALA A 74 -14.48 -15.75 26.58
C ALA A 74 -13.06 -15.31 26.96
N THR A 75 -12.13 -15.41 26.01
CA THR A 75 -10.83 -14.76 26.07
C THR A 75 -11.07 -13.25 26.11
N GLN A 76 -10.82 -12.65 27.27
CA GLN A 76 -10.88 -11.20 27.46
C GLN A 76 -9.69 -10.59 26.70
N SER A 77 -9.97 -9.78 25.69
CA SER A 77 -8.96 -8.87 25.12
C SER A 77 -8.49 -7.92 26.23
N PRO A 78 -7.18 -7.68 26.39
CA PRO A 78 -6.69 -6.76 27.40
C PRO A 78 -7.05 -5.33 26.99
N THR A 79 -8.10 -4.77 27.60
CA THR A 79 -8.34 -3.32 27.61
C THR A 79 -7.37 -2.69 28.62
N GLY A 80 -6.10 -2.65 28.24
CA GLY A 80 -5.03 -2.02 29.03
C GLY A 80 -4.91 -0.54 28.71
N THR A 81 -5.97 0.26 28.84
CA THR A 81 -5.83 1.71 28.71
C THR A 81 -5.03 2.19 29.93
N THR A 82 -3.76 2.47 29.73
CA THR A 82 -2.88 3.02 30.77
C THR A 82 -3.40 4.41 31.14
N THR A 83 -4.31 4.46 32.11
CA THR A 83 -4.91 5.71 32.58
C THR A 83 -3.88 6.43 33.43
N THR A 84 -3.02 7.22 32.79
CA THR A 84 -1.89 7.93 33.43
C THR A 84 -2.32 9.07 34.35
N GLY A 85 -3.63 9.26 34.59
CA GLY A 85 -4.20 10.37 35.36
C GLY A 85 -3.93 11.75 34.74
N ARG A 86 -3.29 11.80 33.57
CA ARG A 86 -2.98 13.02 32.82
C ARG A 86 -4.18 13.38 31.94
N PRO A 87 -4.53 14.67 31.82
CA PRO A 87 -5.57 15.09 30.89
C PRO A 87 -5.22 14.67 29.46
N ASP A 88 -6.24 14.42 28.65
CA ASP A 88 -6.07 14.18 27.23
C ASP A 88 -5.59 15.45 26.51
N PRO A 89 -4.78 15.30 25.44
CA PRO A 89 -4.39 16.43 24.62
C PRO A 89 -5.61 17.09 23.98
N THR A 90 -5.47 18.36 23.64
CA THR A 90 -6.49 19.15 22.94
C THR A 90 -5.87 19.76 21.70
N TYR A 91 -6.66 19.90 20.64
CA TYR A 91 -6.23 20.52 19.40
C TYR A 91 -7.24 21.59 18.99
N ASP A 92 -6.80 22.83 19.01
CA ASP A 92 -7.51 23.94 18.39
C ASP A 92 -7.14 23.98 16.91
N TRP A 93 -8.12 24.16 16.04
CA TRP A 93 -7.90 24.15 14.60
C TRP A 93 -6.85 25.18 14.17
N THR A 94 -5.90 24.75 13.32
CA THR A 94 -4.95 25.61 12.63
C THR A 94 -4.79 25.21 11.15
N ASP A 95 -4.08 26.03 10.39
CA ASP A 95 -3.70 25.75 9.00
C ASP A 95 -2.61 24.65 8.88
N SER A 96 -2.17 24.08 9.99
CA SER A 96 -1.29 22.91 10.04
C SER A 96 -2.02 21.72 10.69
N PRO A 97 -1.69 20.48 10.33
CA PRO A 97 -2.27 19.31 11.00
C PRO A 97 -1.91 19.26 12.49
N SER A 98 -2.75 18.58 13.27
CA SER A 98 -2.42 18.23 14.66
C SER A 98 -1.10 17.46 14.71
N PRO A 99 -0.23 17.70 15.71
CA PRO A 99 0.81 16.74 16.01
C PRO A 99 0.19 15.40 16.44
N ILE A 100 0.92 14.31 16.25
CA ILE A 100 0.66 13.07 16.97
C ILE A 100 1.23 13.22 18.37
N VAL A 101 0.46 12.88 19.39
CA VAL A 101 0.90 12.90 20.79
C VAL A 101 1.01 11.48 21.30
N ILE A 102 2.24 10.98 21.42
CA ILE A 102 2.53 9.64 21.94
C ILE A 102 2.50 9.68 23.47
N ARG A 103 1.68 8.81 24.07
CA ARG A 103 1.50 8.73 25.52
C ARG A 103 2.38 7.65 26.12
N LEU A 104 3.37 8.09 26.90
CA LEU A 104 4.27 7.20 27.66
C LEU A 104 3.96 7.28 29.17
N PRO A 105 4.34 6.28 29.98
CA PRO A 105 4.04 6.26 31.41
C PRO A 105 4.45 7.53 32.17
N GLY A 106 5.57 8.15 31.80
CA GLY A 106 6.12 9.33 32.48
C GLY A 106 6.01 10.65 31.73
N ARG A 107 5.66 10.65 30.44
CA ARG A 107 5.67 11.86 29.58
C ARG A 107 4.79 11.70 28.34
N ASP A 108 4.44 12.80 27.69
CA ASP A 108 3.91 12.78 26.34
C ASP A 108 5.02 13.24 25.39
N VAL A 109 5.01 12.72 24.17
CA VAL A 109 5.96 13.09 23.11
C VAL A 109 5.16 13.57 21.91
N GLU A 110 5.27 14.85 21.59
CA GLU A 110 4.67 15.43 20.40
C GLU A 110 5.57 15.17 19.19
N VAL A 111 4.96 14.69 18.10
CA VAL A 111 5.63 14.41 16.83
C VAL A 111 4.86 15.13 15.72
N ALA A 112 5.50 16.14 15.13
CA ALA A 112 4.90 16.92 14.06
C ALA A 112 4.92 16.15 12.73
N PRO A 113 3.87 16.26 11.89
CA PRO A 113 3.91 15.77 10.53
C PRO A 113 4.99 16.49 9.72
N TRP A 114 5.76 15.73 8.94
CA TRP A 114 6.74 16.27 7.99
C TRP A 114 6.22 16.26 6.55
N THR A 115 5.19 15.44 6.26
CA THR A 115 4.39 15.49 5.03
C THR A 115 2.91 15.51 5.40
N SER A 116 2.11 16.30 4.68
CA SER A 116 0.67 16.33 4.85
C SER A 116 -0.03 17.02 3.69
N CYS A 117 -1.21 16.58 3.31
CA CYS A 117 -2.23 17.42 2.69
C CYS A 117 -3.35 17.69 3.70
N TRP A 118 -3.57 18.97 4.03
CA TRP A 118 -4.46 19.38 5.12
C TRP A 118 -5.50 20.40 4.64
N THR A 119 -6.78 20.07 4.80
CA THR A 119 -7.92 20.83 4.28
C THR A 119 -8.73 21.44 5.42
N GLY A 120 -8.83 22.77 5.38
CA GLY A 120 -9.61 23.63 6.25
C GLY A 120 -11.10 23.30 6.32
N PRO A 121 -11.76 23.62 7.45
CA PRO A 121 -13.20 23.77 7.44
C PRO A 121 -13.59 24.81 6.39
N PRO A 122 -14.78 24.69 5.79
CA PRO A 122 -15.25 25.66 4.81
C PRO A 122 -15.35 27.07 5.41
N ASP A 123 -15.02 28.08 4.62
CA ASP A 123 -15.23 29.49 4.97
C ASP A 123 -16.72 29.87 4.98
N ASP A 124 -17.02 31.17 5.17
CA ASP A 124 -18.40 31.71 5.15
C ASP A 124 -19.13 31.50 3.82
N LYS A 125 -18.41 31.12 2.76
CA LYS A 125 -18.94 30.83 1.42
C LYS A 125 -18.99 29.32 1.15
N GLY A 126 -18.63 28.49 2.13
CA GLY A 126 -18.59 27.04 1.97
C GLY A 126 -17.39 26.54 1.16
N ILE A 127 -16.33 27.34 1.04
CA ILE A 127 -15.11 26.97 0.32
C ILE A 127 -14.05 26.54 1.33
N SER A 128 -13.55 25.31 1.20
CA SER A 128 -12.39 24.83 1.97
C SER A 128 -11.09 25.17 1.26
N SER A 129 -10.11 25.68 2.00
CA SER A 129 -8.72 25.83 1.54
C SER A 129 -7.88 24.63 2.00
N GLY A 130 -7.04 24.10 1.10
CA GLY A 130 -6.10 23.04 1.41
C GLY A 130 -4.65 23.50 1.29
N ILE A 131 -3.78 23.02 2.18
CA ILE A 131 -2.34 23.23 2.14
C ILE A 131 -1.67 21.86 2.12
N CYS A 132 -0.80 21.63 1.13
CA CYS A 132 0.04 20.45 1.10
C CYS A 132 1.50 20.85 1.37
N ALA A 133 2.14 20.09 2.25
CA ALA A 133 3.56 20.12 2.53
C ALA A 133 4.15 18.75 2.20
N ASP A 134 5.17 18.72 1.35
CA ASP A 134 5.87 17.49 0.97
C ASP A 134 7.31 17.59 1.48
N GLY A 135 7.57 16.92 2.60
CA GLY A 135 8.86 16.90 3.27
C GLY A 135 9.52 15.53 3.22
N SER A 136 10.51 15.35 4.09
CA SER A 136 11.16 14.07 4.34
C SER A 136 11.38 13.93 5.84
N PRO A 137 11.44 12.70 6.38
CA PRO A 137 11.72 12.53 7.80
C PRO A 137 13.08 13.15 8.14
N ALA A 138 13.17 13.75 9.34
CA ALA A 138 14.45 14.24 9.84
C ALA A 138 15.46 13.09 9.95
N LYS A 139 16.75 13.42 10.14
CA LYS A 139 17.76 12.39 10.36
C LYS A 139 17.38 11.58 11.60
N ILE A 140 17.74 10.29 11.64
CA ILE A 140 17.43 9.41 12.79
C ILE A 140 17.87 10.01 14.13
N SER A 141 19.00 10.73 14.17
CA SER A 141 19.51 11.40 15.37
C SER A 141 18.70 12.62 15.84
N GLU A 142 17.79 13.12 15.01
CA GLU A 142 16.96 14.31 15.24
C GLU A 142 15.49 13.94 15.48
N LEU A 143 15.09 12.69 15.19
CA LEU A 143 13.75 12.19 15.45
C LEU A 143 13.52 12.00 16.96
N PRO A 144 12.28 12.24 17.47
CA PRO A 144 11.94 11.90 18.84
C PRO A 144 12.14 10.40 19.10
N ASP A 145 12.96 10.06 20.10
CA ASP A 145 13.14 8.67 20.56
C ASP A 145 12.20 8.43 21.76
N ILE A 146 11.28 7.48 21.59
CA ILE A 146 10.32 7.11 22.63
C ILE A 146 10.87 6.04 23.58
N GLY A 147 12.02 5.44 23.26
CA GLY A 147 12.67 4.39 24.04
C GLY A 147 12.06 3.01 23.81
N VAL A 148 12.06 2.20 24.87
CA VAL A 148 11.49 0.85 24.87
C VAL A 148 10.04 0.90 25.33
N ALA A 149 9.14 0.27 24.57
CA ALA A 149 7.74 0.12 24.93
C ALA A 149 7.15 -1.17 24.32
N ASP A 150 6.23 -1.81 25.03
CA ASP A 150 5.53 -3.03 24.58
C ASP A 150 4.46 -2.74 23.52
N GLY A 151 4.07 -1.47 23.40
CA GLY A 151 3.08 -0.94 22.47
C GLY A 151 3.01 0.58 22.62
N VAL A 152 2.42 1.26 21.65
CA VAL A 152 2.40 2.73 21.60
C VAL A 152 0.98 3.23 21.47
N ASP A 153 0.47 3.85 22.54
CA ASP A 153 -0.75 4.65 22.48
C ASP A 153 -0.43 6.06 21.99
N PHE A 154 -1.19 6.55 21.02
CA PHE A 154 -1.06 7.92 20.54
C PHE A 154 -2.40 8.57 20.26
N TRP A 155 -2.40 9.89 20.32
CA TRP A 155 -3.56 10.73 20.07
C TRP A 155 -3.37 11.59 18.83
N PHE A 156 -4.46 11.80 18.08
CA PHE A 156 -4.51 12.74 16.97
C PHE A 156 -5.74 13.65 17.08
N GLY A 157 -5.53 14.96 16.86
CA GLY A 157 -6.49 16.00 17.19
C GLY A 157 -7.78 16.05 16.38
N ARG A 158 -8.02 15.11 15.46
CA ARG A 158 -9.24 15.04 14.66
C ARG A 158 -9.89 13.65 14.71
N PRO A 159 -11.23 13.60 14.88
CA PRO A 159 -11.96 12.34 14.82
C PRO A 159 -12.09 11.83 13.38
N GLY A 160 -12.39 10.53 13.22
CA GLY A 160 -12.66 9.93 11.91
C GLY A 160 -11.41 9.63 11.07
N TRP A 161 -10.24 9.66 11.68
CA TRP A 161 -8.98 9.29 11.06
C TRP A 161 -8.67 7.80 11.25
N SER A 162 -7.93 7.23 10.30
CA SER A 162 -7.32 5.91 10.43
C SER A 162 -5.82 6.02 10.16
N PHE A 163 -5.03 5.14 10.77
CA PHE A 163 -3.58 5.15 10.68
C PHE A 163 -3.01 3.76 10.43
N ASP A 164 -1.88 3.75 9.72
CA ASP A 164 -0.98 2.62 9.56
C ASP A 164 0.41 3.02 10.08
N ALA A 165 1.16 2.07 10.62
CA ALA A 165 2.52 2.27 11.10
C ALA A 165 3.49 1.37 10.33
N THR A 166 4.47 1.99 9.67
CA THR A 166 5.53 1.30 8.93
C THR A 166 6.81 1.27 9.77
N PHE A 167 7.26 0.07 10.09
CA PHE A 167 8.48 -0.22 10.83
C PHE A 167 9.64 -0.37 9.86
N ILE A 168 10.70 0.41 10.10
CA ILE A 168 11.90 0.44 9.27
C ILE A 168 13.12 0.24 10.18
N PRO A 169 13.74 -0.96 10.21
CA PRO A 169 14.95 -1.24 10.96
C PRO A 169 16.03 -0.18 10.79
N ILE A 170 16.59 0.27 11.91
CA ILE A 170 17.72 1.21 11.91
C ILE A 170 19.03 0.44 11.87
N GLY A 171 19.88 0.79 10.91
CA GLY A 171 21.24 0.23 10.78
C GLY A 171 21.43 -0.66 9.55
N ASP A 172 20.34 -1.01 8.87
CA ASP A 172 20.37 -1.73 7.60
C ASP A 172 20.44 -0.75 6.43
N ASP A 173 21.25 -1.08 5.42
CA ASP A 173 21.34 -0.29 4.19
C ASP A 173 20.03 -0.39 3.38
N CYS A 174 19.42 -1.59 3.39
CA CYS A 174 18.17 -1.93 2.72
C CYS A 174 17.21 -2.65 3.66
N PRO A 175 16.60 -1.90 4.60
CA PRO A 175 15.71 -2.49 5.59
C PRO A 175 14.47 -3.07 4.92
N ARG A 176 14.04 -4.25 5.38
CA ARG A 176 12.66 -4.71 5.21
C ARG A 176 11.74 -3.70 5.88
N GLN A 177 10.58 -3.46 5.29
CA GLN A 177 9.58 -2.61 5.91
C GLN A 177 8.34 -3.44 6.20
N THR A 178 7.79 -3.30 7.39
CA THR A 178 6.55 -3.98 7.79
C THR A 178 5.54 -2.93 8.20
N THR A 179 4.37 -2.97 7.56
CA THR A 179 3.30 -2.02 7.83
C THR A 179 2.16 -2.73 8.55
N VAL A 180 1.83 -2.26 9.76
CA VAL A 180 0.71 -2.78 10.54
C VAL A 180 -0.38 -1.72 10.67
N PRO A 181 -1.66 -2.12 10.64
CA PRO A 181 -2.74 -1.20 10.94
C PRO A 181 -2.70 -0.83 12.41
N THR A 182 -3.07 0.40 12.72
CA THR A 182 -3.30 0.81 14.11
C THR A 182 -4.69 0.38 14.57
N SER A 183 -4.85 0.08 15.86
CA SER A 183 -6.16 -0.19 16.44
C SER A 183 -6.74 1.05 17.11
N ALA A 184 -8.06 1.24 17.00
CA ALA A 184 -8.74 2.37 17.63
C ALA A 184 -8.88 2.13 19.15
N GLY A 185 -8.30 3.01 19.96
CA GLY A 185 -8.45 3.07 21.42
C GLY A 185 -9.52 4.06 21.90
N GLY A 186 -10.08 4.85 20.98
CA GLY A 186 -11.11 5.85 21.22
C GLY A 186 -11.35 6.68 19.95
N GLU A 187 -12.12 7.77 20.05
CA GLU A 187 -12.43 8.62 18.89
C GLU A 187 -11.17 9.28 18.28
N GLN A 188 -10.18 9.56 19.13
CA GLN A 188 -8.93 10.24 18.77
C GLN A 188 -7.69 9.50 19.29
N TRP A 189 -7.88 8.32 19.88
CA TRP A 189 -6.83 7.50 20.46
C TRP A 189 -6.63 6.26 19.60
N PHE A 190 -5.37 5.94 19.37
CA PHE A 190 -4.93 4.84 18.53
C PHE A 190 -3.81 4.09 19.22
N HIS A 191 -3.67 2.82 18.88
CA HIS A 191 -2.66 1.94 19.43
C HIS A 191 -1.87 1.28 18.30
N ILE A 192 -0.55 1.22 18.48
CA ILE A 192 0.39 0.52 17.60
C ILE A 192 0.98 -0.65 18.38
N ASP A 193 0.70 -1.87 17.92
CA ASP A 193 1.41 -3.07 18.37
C ASP A 193 2.80 -3.14 17.71
N PRO A 194 3.82 -3.72 18.38
CA PRO A 194 5.09 -4.03 17.74
C PRO A 194 4.90 -4.82 16.45
N ALA A 195 5.79 -4.61 15.47
CA ALA A 195 5.86 -5.39 14.24
C ALA A 195 7.31 -5.76 13.95
N ASP A 196 7.51 -6.79 13.12
CA ASP A 196 8.83 -7.34 12.81
C ASP A 196 9.53 -7.91 14.07
N ALA A 197 10.79 -8.30 13.95
CA ALA A 197 11.58 -8.80 15.09
C ALA A 197 11.73 -7.75 16.21
N GLU A 198 12.18 -8.18 17.39
CA GLU A 198 12.63 -7.24 18.42
C GLU A 198 13.80 -6.40 17.89
N GLY A 199 13.76 -5.08 18.11
CA GLY A 199 14.77 -4.22 17.52
C GLY A 199 14.50 -2.74 17.66
N ARG A 200 15.30 -1.94 16.94
CA ARG A 200 15.19 -0.48 16.93
C ARG A 200 14.79 0.00 15.55
N TYR A 201 13.70 0.77 15.50
CA TYR A 201 13.01 1.13 14.28
C TYR A 201 12.86 2.63 14.15
N ARG A 202 12.95 3.14 12.92
CA ARG A 202 12.20 4.33 12.53
C ARG A 202 10.78 3.87 12.25
N VAL A 203 9.81 4.47 12.93
CA VAL A 203 8.40 4.17 12.72
C VAL A 203 7.78 5.36 12.02
N ASP A 204 7.33 5.14 10.79
CA ASP A 204 6.59 6.12 10.01
C ASP A 204 5.10 5.87 10.23
N VAL A 205 4.39 6.84 10.79
CA VAL A 205 2.94 6.74 10.99
C VAL A 205 2.25 7.55 9.91
N PHE A 206 1.49 6.86 9.08
CA PHE A 206 0.74 7.42 7.97
C PHE A 206 -0.75 7.47 8.35
N GLY A 207 -1.36 8.64 8.27
CA GLY A 207 -2.77 8.87 8.60
C GLY A 207 -3.58 9.35 7.41
N ARG A 208 -4.85 8.93 7.33
CA ARG A 208 -5.87 9.46 6.41
C ARG A 208 -7.13 9.82 7.18
N GLY A 209 -7.79 10.90 6.79
CA GLY A 209 -9.08 11.29 7.33
C GLY A 209 -9.79 12.35 6.50
N PRO A 210 -10.91 12.92 7.01
CA PRO A 210 -11.73 13.87 6.28
C PRO A 210 -10.99 15.12 5.80
N GLU A 211 -9.96 15.54 6.53
CA GLU A 211 -9.17 16.73 6.20
C GLU A 211 -7.96 16.44 5.31
N GLY A 212 -7.66 15.17 5.00
CA GLY A 212 -6.60 14.77 4.07
C GLY A 212 -5.70 13.67 4.62
N ASP A 213 -4.39 13.86 4.55
CA ASP A 213 -3.38 12.87 4.97
C ASP A 213 -2.21 13.52 5.73
N VAL A 214 -1.55 12.72 6.57
CA VAL A 214 -0.36 13.13 7.33
C VAL A 214 0.65 11.99 7.42
N VAL A 215 1.93 12.34 7.47
CA VAL A 215 3.02 11.41 7.77
C VAL A 215 3.92 12.01 8.82
N THR A 216 4.20 11.24 9.87
CA THR A 216 5.16 11.60 10.91
C THR A 216 6.09 10.43 11.21
N SER A 217 7.21 10.69 11.89
CA SER A 217 8.20 9.67 12.21
C SER A 217 8.78 9.84 13.60
N PHE A 218 9.02 8.73 14.28
CA PHE A 218 9.74 8.67 15.56
C PHE A 218 10.61 7.41 15.63
N VAL A 219 11.46 7.33 16.65
CA VAL A 219 12.29 6.15 16.92
C VAL A 219 11.68 5.36 18.07
N TRP A 220 11.51 4.06 17.88
CA TRP A 220 10.98 3.13 18.86
C TRP A 220 11.86 1.88 18.93
N THR A 221 12.13 1.41 20.15
CA THR A 221 12.72 0.10 20.40
C THR A 221 11.64 -0.87 20.88
N THR A 222 11.36 -1.92 20.11
CA THR A 222 10.45 -3.00 20.49
C THR A 222 11.19 -4.00 21.38
N ALA A 223 10.51 -4.51 22.42
CA ALA A 223 11.07 -5.51 23.35
C ALA A 223 10.57 -6.93 23.08
N ALA A 224 9.75 -7.10 22.06
CA ALA A 224 9.16 -8.35 21.65
C ALA A 224 8.97 -8.33 20.15
N ASP A 225 9.02 -9.52 19.58
CA ASP A 225 8.68 -9.77 18.20
C ASP A 225 7.19 -9.50 17.94
N GLY A 226 6.89 -8.97 16.76
CA GLY A 226 5.55 -8.71 16.24
C GLY A 226 5.26 -9.47 14.95
N PRO A 227 4.08 -9.32 14.34
CA PRO A 227 3.77 -10.00 13.09
C PRO A 227 4.74 -9.60 11.98
N LEU A 228 5.09 -10.59 11.14
CA LEU A 228 5.83 -10.41 9.90
C LEU A 228 4.89 -10.50 8.72
N ASP A 229 5.14 -9.69 7.68
CA ASP A 229 4.42 -9.81 6.41
C ASP A 229 4.66 -11.21 5.82
N ALA A 230 3.60 -11.83 5.31
CA ALA A 230 3.74 -13.04 4.51
C ALA A 230 4.39 -12.69 3.16
N PRO A 231 5.14 -13.63 2.54
CA PRO A 231 5.68 -13.43 1.21
C PRO A 231 4.61 -13.03 0.21
N ARG A 232 4.92 -12.02 -0.59
CA ARG A 232 4.06 -11.55 -1.66
C ARG A 232 4.82 -11.50 -2.96
N ALA A 233 4.11 -11.68 -4.06
CA ALA A 233 4.69 -11.63 -5.39
C ALA A 233 3.73 -10.99 -6.37
N THR A 234 4.29 -10.19 -7.29
CA THR A 234 3.55 -9.54 -8.35
C THR A 234 4.23 -9.75 -9.69
N ILE A 235 3.45 -9.69 -10.76
CA ILE A 235 3.91 -9.69 -12.14
C ILE A 235 3.35 -8.48 -12.88
N ALA A 236 4.19 -7.82 -13.66
CA ALA A 236 3.78 -6.83 -14.65
C ALA A 236 4.22 -7.32 -16.03
N LEU A 237 3.26 -7.39 -16.96
CA LEU A 237 3.51 -7.93 -18.30
C LEU A 237 2.58 -7.35 -19.37
N VAL A 238 1.29 -7.26 -19.09
CA VAL A 238 0.26 -6.74 -20.01
C VAL A 238 -0.49 -5.60 -19.34
N THR A 239 -0.97 -4.62 -20.13
CA THR A 239 -1.81 -3.52 -19.65
C THR A 239 -2.78 -3.02 -20.72
N ASP A 240 -3.81 -2.28 -20.29
CA ASP A 240 -4.69 -1.44 -21.11
C ASP A 240 -4.59 0.06 -20.70
N ALA A 241 -3.57 0.45 -19.92
CA ALA A 241 -3.51 1.77 -19.28
C ALA A 241 -3.51 2.99 -20.23
N ASP A 242 -3.15 2.79 -21.51
CA ASP A 242 -3.07 3.82 -22.55
C ASP A 242 -4.31 3.87 -23.48
N GLY A 243 -5.35 3.04 -23.26
CA GLY A 243 -6.60 3.06 -24.04
C GLY A 243 -7.19 1.66 -24.28
N ASP A 244 -8.01 1.51 -25.32
CA ASP A 244 -8.60 0.22 -25.69
C ASP A 244 -7.57 -0.79 -26.26
N ASP A 245 -6.35 -0.32 -26.57
CA ASP A 245 -5.30 -1.14 -27.15
C ASP A 245 -4.49 -1.85 -26.07
N LEU A 246 -4.56 -3.18 -26.11
CA LEU A 246 -3.75 -4.05 -25.28
C LEU A 246 -2.26 -3.90 -25.64
N MET A 247 -1.43 -3.62 -24.64
CA MET A 247 0.02 -3.55 -24.81
C MET A 247 0.72 -4.50 -23.85
N SER A 248 1.89 -4.98 -24.25
CA SER A 248 2.80 -5.69 -23.36
C SER A 248 4.08 -4.90 -23.11
N TYR A 249 4.53 -4.92 -21.85
CA TYR A 249 5.82 -4.37 -21.44
C TYR A 249 6.88 -5.46 -21.42
N GLY A 250 8.08 -5.06 -21.01
CA GLY A 250 9.09 -6.00 -20.53
C GLY A 250 8.58 -6.77 -19.30
N LEU A 251 9.01 -8.01 -19.16
CA LEU A 251 8.61 -8.87 -18.02
C LEU A 251 9.20 -8.31 -16.73
N GLU A 252 8.34 -8.05 -15.74
CA GLU A 252 8.75 -7.74 -14.37
C GLU A 252 8.08 -8.70 -13.40
N VAL A 253 8.86 -9.35 -12.54
CA VAL A 253 8.34 -10.14 -11.41
C VAL A 253 9.05 -9.67 -10.14
N ALA A 254 8.27 -9.25 -9.16
CA ALA A 254 8.76 -8.90 -7.83
C ALA A 254 8.31 -9.96 -6.83
N VAL A 255 9.21 -10.36 -5.94
CA VAL A 255 8.91 -11.19 -4.76
C VAL A 255 9.46 -10.45 -3.55
N GLN A 256 8.69 -10.36 -2.48
CA GLN A 256 9.06 -9.68 -1.24
C GLN A 256 8.78 -10.58 -0.05
N ASP A 257 9.37 -10.23 1.09
CA ASP A 257 9.05 -10.81 2.39
C ASP A 257 9.35 -12.31 2.53
N LEU A 258 10.29 -12.85 1.73
CA LEU A 258 10.80 -14.20 1.92
C LEU A 258 11.53 -14.34 3.26
N ALA A 259 11.48 -15.54 3.83
CA ALA A 259 12.17 -15.90 5.06
C ALA A 259 13.64 -15.50 5.08
N GLU A 260 14.32 -15.76 3.96
CA GLU A 260 15.72 -15.49 3.78
C GLU A 260 16.00 -14.96 2.38
N GLN A 261 17.19 -14.40 2.20
CA GLN A 261 17.69 -14.08 0.88
C GLN A 261 18.20 -15.37 0.21
N PRO A 262 17.55 -15.89 -0.85
CA PRO A 262 18.03 -17.10 -1.51
C PRO A 262 19.36 -16.84 -2.20
N LYS A 263 20.23 -17.85 -2.19
CA LYS A 263 21.55 -17.81 -2.82
C LYS A 263 21.43 -17.85 -4.34
N THR A 264 20.46 -18.61 -4.82
CA THR A 264 20.13 -18.79 -6.24
C THR A 264 18.63 -18.65 -6.44
N ALA A 265 18.23 -17.93 -7.49
CA ALA A 265 16.83 -17.79 -7.84
C ALA A 265 16.67 -17.60 -9.36
N SER A 266 15.63 -18.19 -9.93
CA SER A 266 15.26 -18.08 -11.34
C SER A 266 13.75 -18.12 -11.52
N ILE A 267 13.26 -17.55 -12.62
CA ILE A 267 11.85 -17.61 -13.00
C ILE A 267 11.66 -18.11 -14.43
N GLU A 268 10.56 -18.83 -14.63
CA GLU A 268 9.95 -19.10 -15.91
C GLU A 268 8.48 -18.70 -15.83
N VAL A 269 8.00 -17.93 -16.81
CA VAL A 269 6.64 -17.38 -16.84
C VAL A 269 5.96 -17.84 -18.11
N THR A 270 4.86 -18.57 -17.98
CA THR A 270 3.98 -18.92 -19.10
C THR A 270 2.74 -18.05 -19.06
N ALA A 271 2.60 -17.17 -20.06
CA ALA A 271 1.41 -16.36 -20.27
C ALA A 271 0.50 -17.02 -21.31
N THR A 272 -0.80 -17.11 -21.04
CA THR A 272 -1.80 -17.71 -21.94
C THR A 272 -2.96 -16.75 -22.14
N ALA A 273 -3.25 -16.40 -23.40
CA ALA A 273 -4.40 -15.56 -23.76
C ALA A 273 -5.70 -16.37 -23.74
N ALA A 274 -6.85 -15.69 -23.77
CA ALA A 274 -8.18 -16.32 -23.71
C ALA A 274 -8.49 -17.29 -24.87
N ASN A 275 -7.79 -17.14 -25.99
CA ASN A 275 -7.89 -18.05 -27.13
C ASN A 275 -7.02 -19.32 -26.99
N GLY A 276 -6.33 -19.49 -25.86
CA GLY A 276 -5.47 -20.63 -25.55
C GLY A 276 -4.06 -20.58 -26.16
N ARG A 277 -3.67 -19.47 -26.83
CA ARG A 277 -2.28 -19.27 -27.27
C ARG A 277 -1.41 -18.86 -26.09
N SER A 278 -0.21 -19.44 -26.01
CA SER A 278 0.71 -19.21 -24.90
C SER A 278 2.11 -18.82 -25.37
N MET A 279 2.85 -18.14 -24.48
CA MET A 279 4.26 -17.80 -24.62
C MET A 279 4.95 -18.02 -23.28
N THR A 280 6.14 -18.61 -23.32
CA THR A 280 7.01 -18.75 -22.15
C THR A 280 8.13 -17.72 -22.21
N LEU A 281 8.37 -17.05 -21.08
CA LEU A 281 9.33 -15.99 -20.89
C LEU A 281 10.22 -16.34 -19.71
N THR A 282 11.46 -15.85 -19.74
CA THR A 282 12.38 -15.91 -18.61
C THR A 282 12.99 -14.53 -18.45
N ALA A 283 13.30 -14.13 -17.22
CA ALA A 283 14.05 -12.90 -16.98
C ALA A 283 15.22 -13.17 -16.04
N PRO A 284 16.38 -12.51 -16.25
CA PRO A 284 17.46 -12.56 -15.29
C PRO A 284 17.02 -11.88 -13.99
N ARG A 285 17.57 -12.36 -12.87
CA ARG A 285 17.48 -11.62 -11.61
C ARG A 285 18.16 -10.27 -11.79
N ALA A 286 17.43 -9.20 -11.52
CA ALA A 286 17.95 -7.85 -11.59
C ALA A 286 19.04 -7.68 -10.50
N ASN A 287 20.29 -7.60 -10.94
CA ASN A 287 21.40 -7.25 -10.05
C ASN A 287 21.59 -5.74 -10.06
N ARG A 288 20.58 -5.02 -9.60
CA ARG A 288 20.70 -3.57 -9.44
C ARG A 288 21.40 -3.31 -8.12
N GLN A 289 22.73 -3.35 -8.11
CA GLN A 289 23.55 -2.88 -6.99
C GLN A 289 23.25 -1.43 -6.57
N ALA A 290 22.59 -0.66 -7.44
CA ALA A 290 22.12 0.70 -7.16
C ALA A 290 20.69 0.75 -6.58
N ASP A 291 19.89 -0.31 -6.71
CA ASP A 291 18.53 -0.35 -6.18
C ASP A 291 18.54 -1.17 -4.91
N CYS A 292 18.17 -0.50 -3.82
CA CYS A 292 18.21 -1.06 -2.50
C CYS A 292 17.05 -2.06 -2.32
N PHE A 293 17.33 -3.36 -2.46
CA PHE A 293 16.34 -4.41 -2.21
C PHE A 293 16.44 -4.89 -0.77
N ALA A 294 15.31 -4.86 -0.07
CA ALA A 294 15.21 -5.41 1.27
C ALA A 294 15.62 -6.90 1.28
N ARG A 295 16.19 -7.36 2.39
CA ARG A 295 16.43 -8.79 2.62
C ARG A 295 15.15 -9.58 2.36
N GLY A 296 15.27 -10.71 1.66
CA GLY A 296 14.11 -11.54 1.31
C GLY A 296 13.32 -10.99 0.11
N SER A 297 13.84 -9.98 -0.60
CA SER A 297 13.27 -9.50 -1.85
C SER A 297 14.03 -10.02 -3.07
N LEU A 298 13.30 -10.27 -4.14
CA LEU A 298 13.79 -10.61 -5.46
C LEU A 298 13.10 -9.76 -6.50
N PHE A 299 13.86 -9.36 -7.51
CA PHE A 299 13.31 -8.69 -8.68
C PHE A 299 13.89 -9.35 -9.92
N PHE A 300 13.02 -9.73 -10.84
CA PHE A 300 13.37 -10.29 -12.14
C PHE A 300 12.84 -9.34 -13.19
N GLN A 301 13.70 -8.98 -14.14
CA GLN A 301 13.31 -8.01 -15.16
C GLN A 301 13.98 -8.31 -16.49
N ASP A 302 13.15 -8.30 -17.54
CA ASP A 302 13.59 -8.15 -18.92
C ASP A 302 12.94 -6.87 -19.48
N ASN A 303 13.75 -5.96 -20.00
CA ASN A 303 13.25 -4.65 -20.49
C ASN A 303 12.79 -4.71 -21.95
N GLU A 304 13.06 -5.80 -22.66
CA GLU A 304 12.61 -5.96 -24.04
C GLU A 304 11.08 -6.15 -24.07
N PRO A 305 10.35 -5.37 -24.89
CA PRO A 305 8.91 -5.54 -25.02
C PRO A 305 8.60 -6.99 -25.41
N SER A 306 7.77 -7.66 -24.60
CA SER A 306 7.31 -9.00 -24.95
C SER A 306 6.23 -8.93 -26.03
N ALA A 307 6.05 -10.00 -26.81
CA ALA A 307 4.95 -10.13 -27.78
C ALA A 307 3.73 -10.83 -27.17
N VAL A 308 3.55 -10.72 -25.85
CA VAL A 308 2.45 -11.40 -25.12
C VAL A 308 1.09 -10.83 -25.52
N ALA A 309 0.97 -9.52 -25.72
CA ALA A 309 -0.27 -8.92 -26.19
C ALA A 309 -0.72 -9.46 -27.57
N ASP A 310 0.22 -9.90 -28.42
CA ASP A 310 -0.06 -10.48 -29.74
C ASP A 310 -0.59 -11.93 -29.69
N LEU A 311 -0.63 -12.55 -28.51
CA LEU A 311 -1.17 -13.91 -28.35
C LEU A 311 -2.69 -13.94 -28.59
N GLY A 312 -3.42 -12.90 -28.21
CA GLY A 312 -4.87 -12.86 -28.36
C GLY A 312 -5.56 -11.90 -27.41
N PRO A 313 -6.90 -11.99 -27.33
CA PRO A 313 -7.67 -11.16 -26.41
C PRO A 313 -7.46 -11.58 -24.95
N ALA A 314 -7.70 -10.63 -24.05
CA ALA A 314 -7.81 -10.86 -22.62
C ALA A 314 -8.99 -11.81 -22.27
N PRO A 315 -9.00 -12.42 -21.06
CA PRO A 315 -7.98 -12.35 -20.01
C PRO A 315 -6.68 -13.07 -20.35
N PHE A 316 -5.61 -12.74 -19.62
CA PHE A 316 -4.34 -13.45 -19.66
C PHE A 316 -4.14 -14.19 -18.35
N SER A 317 -3.94 -15.51 -18.41
CA SER A 317 -3.51 -16.29 -17.24
C SER A 317 -1.99 -16.42 -17.23
N TYR A 318 -1.40 -16.26 -16.06
CA TYR A 318 0.02 -16.42 -15.80
C TYR A 318 0.25 -17.66 -14.94
N GLU A 319 1.21 -18.47 -15.34
CA GLU A 319 1.84 -19.50 -14.52
C GLU A 319 3.31 -19.14 -14.36
N VAL A 320 3.79 -19.02 -13.13
CA VAL A 320 5.15 -18.59 -12.78
C VAL A 320 5.81 -19.71 -12.01
N VAL A 321 6.81 -20.34 -12.60
CA VAL A 321 7.70 -21.27 -11.89
C VAL A 321 8.85 -20.46 -11.31
N LEU A 322 8.84 -20.27 -9.99
CA LEU A 322 9.91 -19.64 -9.24
C LEU A 322 10.77 -20.73 -8.60
N THR A 323 12.05 -20.81 -8.94
CA THR A 323 12.99 -21.71 -8.29
C THR A 323 13.80 -20.93 -7.26
N LEU A 324 13.75 -21.33 -5.99
CA LEU A 324 14.53 -20.77 -4.87
C LEU A 324 15.46 -21.85 -4.33
N ASP A 325 16.78 -21.67 -4.46
CA ASP A 325 17.78 -22.62 -3.95
C ASP A 325 17.53 -24.09 -4.35
N GLY A 326 17.02 -24.28 -5.57
CA GLY A 326 16.71 -25.58 -6.16
C GLY A 326 15.29 -26.11 -5.88
N THR A 327 14.51 -25.42 -5.06
CA THR A 327 13.10 -25.75 -4.78
C THR A 327 12.18 -24.95 -5.70
N GLU A 328 11.25 -25.61 -6.37
CA GLU A 328 10.27 -24.96 -7.26
C GLU A 328 8.97 -24.61 -6.53
N TYR A 329 8.45 -23.42 -6.84
CA TYR A 329 7.17 -22.90 -6.40
C TYR A 329 6.38 -22.44 -7.61
N VAL A 330 5.10 -22.81 -7.69
CA VAL A 330 4.24 -22.46 -8.82
C VAL A 330 3.27 -21.37 -8.39
N GLY A 331 3.42 -20.19 -8.98
CA GLY A 331 2.57 -19.03 -8.82
C GLY A 331 1.57 -18.91 -9.97
N THR A 332 0.34 -18.49 -9.68
CA THR A 332 -0.68 -18.23 -10.71
C THR A 332 -1.35 -16.88 -10.51
N ALA A 333 -1.78 -16.27 -11.61
CA ALA A 333 -2.57 -15.05 -11.63
C ALA A 333 -3.37 -14.92 -12.93
N VAL A 334 -4.38 -14.06 -12.96
CA VAL A 334 -5.17 -13.73 -14.15
C VAL A 334 -5.33 -12.22 -14.27
N TRP A 335 -4.79 -11.64 -15.32
CA TRP A 335 -5.00 -10.23 -15.65
C TRP A 335 -6.27 -10.04 -16.50
N PRO A 336 -7.08 -8.99 -16.28
CA PRO A 336 -6.95 -7.95 -15.25
C PRO A 336 -7.63 -8.30 -13.91
N ARG A 337 -8.17 -9.52 -13.76
CA ARG A 337 -8.93 -9.91 -12.55
C ARG A 337 -8.14 -9.71 -11.26
N ASP A 338 -6.87 -10.07 -11.28
CA ASP A 338 -5.97 -10.07 -10.14
C ASP A 338 -5.02 -8.83 -10.16
N GLU A 339 -5.34 -7.82 -10.99
CA GLU A 339 -4.58 -6.56 -11.06
C GLU A 339 -4.85 -5.66 -9.86
N THR A 340 -3.79 -5.00 -9.39
CA THR A 340 -3.86 -3.98 -8.34
C THR A 340 -4.44 -2.67 -8.91
N GLN A 341 -5.60 -2.26 -8.40
CA GLN A 341 -6.33 -1.09 -8.94
C GLN A 341 -5.56 0.24 -8.88
N HIS A 342 -4.61 0.37 -7.96
CA HIS A 342 -3.85 1.61 -7.74
C HIS A 342 -2.39 1.52 -8.22
N GLU A 343 -1.95 0.33 -8.63
CA GLU A 343 -0.57 0.05 -9.01
C GLU A 343 -0.49 -0.73 -10.34
N ALA A 344 -1.49 -0.56 -11.23
CA ALA A 344 -1.40 -1.11 -12.58
C ALA A 344 -0.05 -0.74 -13.24
N PRO A 345 0.64 -1.70 -13.89
CA PRO A 345 0.12 -2.99 -14.37
C PRO A 345 0.42 -4.20 -13.46
N TYR A 346 0.65 -4.02 -12.15
CA TYR A 346 1.01 -5.12 -11.27
C TYR A 346 -0.19 -6.04 -10.96
N THR A 347 -0.03 -7.33 -11.26
CA THR A 347 -0.98 -8.41 -10.99
C THR A 347 -0.45 -9.29 -9.86
N VAL A 348 -1.28 -9.60 -8.87
CA VAL A 348 -0.89 -10.37 -7.68
C VAL A 348 -0.81 -11.87 -8.00
N LEU A 349 0.33 -12.49 -7.69
CA LEU A 349 0.56 -13.93 -7.83
C LEU A 349 0.17 -14.68 -6.56
N THR A 350 -0.52 -15.81 -6.72
CA THR A 350 -0.79 -16.76 -5.63
C THR A 350 0.02 -18.04 -5.85
N PHE A 351 0.82 -18.44 -4.86
CA PHE A 351 1.69 -19.61 -4.93
C PHE A 351 1.12 -20.82 -4.19
N ASP A 352 1.23 -22.00 -4.81
CA ASP A 352 0.93 -23.30 -4.19
C ASP A 352 2.07 -24.30 -4.50
N PRO A 353 2.85 -24.75 -3.51
CA PRO A 353 2.76 -24.39 -2.09
C PRO A 353 3.09 -22.91 -1.84
N PRO A 354 2.66 -22.33 -0.69
CA PRO A 354 3.04 -20.97 -0.32
C PRO A 354 4.56 -20.79 -0.29
N LEU A 355 5.01 -19.58 -0.63
CA LEU A 355 6.42 -19.19 -0.53
C LEU A 355 6.89 -19.22 0.93
N PRO A 356 8.18 -19.49 1.20
CA PRO A 356 8.71 -19.54 2.56
C PRO A 356 8.69 -18.13 3.18
N GLY A 357 7.85 -17.95 4.19
CA GLY A 357 7.76 -16.72 4.97
C GLY A 357 8.73 -16.68 6.13
N ALA A 358 9.11 -15.47 6.53
CA ALA A 358 9.92 -15.29 7.72
C ALA A 358 9.13 -15.73 8.95
N GLU A 359 9.76 -16.56 9.77
CA GLU A 359 9.29 -16.95 11.09
C GLU A 359 10.20 -16.29 12.14
N LEU A 360 9.64 -15.97 13.29
CA LEU A 360 10.38 -15.47 14.44
C LEU A 360 10.79 -16.68 15.29
N ASP A 361 12.06 -16.70 15.72
CA ASP A 361 12.68 -17.84 16.42
C ASP A 361 12.27 -17.97 17.89
#